data_AF-A0A655AA67-F1
#
_entry.id   AF-A0A655AA67-F1
#
_cell.length_a   1.000
_cell.length_b   1.000
_cell.length_c   1.000
_cell.angle_alpha   90.00
_cell.angle_beta   90.00
_cell.angle_gamma   90.00
#
_symmetry.space_group_name_H-M   'P 1'
#
loop_
_entity.id
_entity.type
_entity.pdbx_description
1 polymer ?
#
loop_
_entity_poly.entity_id
_entity_poly.type
_entity_poly.pdbx_seq_one_letter_code
_entity_poly.pdbx_strand_id
1 'polypeptide(L)'
;MSERAHATSGEESAPVTIDAAYRRVRKAAKAAKTAGDQAGDHHRDEALHLIRKRAKRLRYTAAATGADNVSQEAKVIQTLLGDHQDSVVSREHLIQQAIAANTAGEDTFTYGLLYQQEADLAERCREQLEAALRKLDKAVRKARD
;
A
#
# COMPACT_ATOMS: atom_id res chain seq x y z
N MET A 1 -2.90 -35.88 31.12
CA MET A 1 -4.11 -35.03 31.05
C MET A 1 -3.76 -33.63 31.53
N SER A 2 -3.61 -32.67 30.61
CA SER A 2 -4.07 -31.30 30.82
C SER A 2 -3.95 -30.57 29.48
N GLU A 3 -5.00 -30.69 28.67
CA GLU A 3 -5.22 -29.83 27.50
C GLU A 3 -5.50 -28.41 27.99
N ARG A 4 -4.71 -27.45 27.52
CA ARG A 4 -5.11 -26.04 27.54
C ARG A 4 -5.59 -25.69 26.14
N ALA A 5 -6.91 -25.71 25.99
CA ALA A 5 -7.61 -25.18 24.83
C ALA A 5 -7.27 -23.69 24.66
N HIS A 6 -6.64 -23.36 23.53
CA HIS A 6 -6.45 -21.97 23.11
C HIS A 6 -7.69 -21.56 22.31
N ALA A 7 -8.70 -21.06 23.02
CA ALA A 7 -9.84 -20.40 22.39
C ALA A 7 -9.34 -19.06 21.81
N THR A 8 -9.10 -19.02 20.51
CA THR A 8 -8.97 -17.75 19.79
C THR A 8 -10.38 -17.26 19.52
N SER A 9 -10.80 -16.27 20.30
CA SER A 9 -12.01 -15.51 20.06
C SER A 9 -11.91 -14.84 18.70
N GLY A 10 -12.64 -15.39 17.73
CA GLY A 10 -12.96 -14.67 16.50
C GLY A 10 -13.73 -13.42 16.88
N GLU A 11 -13.06 -12.26 16.87
CA GLU A 11 -13.74 -10.98 16.84
C GLU A 11 -14.59 -10.95 15.56
N GLU A 12 -15.87 -11.25 15.73
CA GLU A 12 -16.91 -11.11 14.74
C GLU A 12 -17.00 -9.62 14.40
N SER A 13 -16.19 -9.18 13.44
CA SER A 13 -16.14 -7.81 12.98
C SER A 13 -17.51 -7.41 12.46
N ALA A 14 -18.14 -6.45 13.13
CA ALA A 14 -19.35 -5.76 12.68
C ALA A 14 -19.32 -5.49 11.15
N PRO A 15 -20.47 -5.55 10.46
CA PRO A 15 -20.53 -5.42 9.01
C PRO A 15 -19.79 -4.16 8.57
N VAL A 16 -18.76 -4.35 7.74
CA VAL A 16 -17.92 -3.25 7.28
C VAL A 16 -18.74 -2.47 6.25
N THR A 17 -19.28 -1.33 6.65
CA THR A 17 -19.89 -0.40 5.69
C THR A 17 -18.81 0.27 4.85
N ILE A 18 -19.18 0.72 3.64
CA ILE A 18 -18.31 1.53 2.77
C ILE A 18 -17.75 2.73 3.55
N ASP A 19 -18.59 3.43 4.31
CA ASP A 19 -18.18 4.59 5.11
C ASP A 19 -17.18 4.26 6.21
N ALA A 20 -17.38 3.15 6.92
CA ALA A 20 -16.42 2.70 7.93
C ALA A 20 -15.08 2.28 7.29
N ALA A 21 -15.10 1.61 6.14
CA ALA A 21 -13.88 1.27 5.39
C ALA A 21 -13.16 2.52 4.86
N TYR A 22 -13.91 3.45 4.27
CA TYR A 22 -13.38 4.70 3.73
C TYR A 22 -12.75 5.59 4.81
N ARG A 23 -13.41 5.73 5.98
CA ARG A 23 -12.83 6.45 7.13
C ARG A 23 -11.47 5.91 7.54
N ARG A 24 -11.26 4.58 7.45
CA ARG A 24 -9.97 3.96 7.77
C ARG A 24 -8.90 4.30 6.73
N VAL A 25 -9.23 4.36 5.44
CA VAL A 25 -8.32 4.83 4.38
C VAL A 25 -7.90 6.27 4.66
N ARG A 26 -8.86 7.17 4.90
CA ARG A 26 -8.59 8.58 5.21
C ARG A 26 -7.71 8.76 6.45
N LYS A 27 -7.97 7.99 7.51
CA LYS A 27 -7.18 8.06 8.76
C LYS A 27 -5.73 7.66 8.51
N ALA A 28 -5.50 6.58 7.75
CA ALA A 28 -4.16 6.14 7.38
C ALA A 28 -3.44 7.19 6.51
N ALA A 29 -4.12 7.73 5.50
CA ALA A 29 -3.56 8.78 4.64
C ALA A 29 -3.21 10.06 5.42
N LYS A 30 -4.07 10.47 6.37
CA LYS A 30 -3.78 11.61 7.23
C LYS A 30 -2.57 11.35 8.13
N ALA A 31 -2.48 10.17 8.74
CA ALA A 31 -1.35 9.80 9.58
C ALA A 31 -0.03 9.80 8.80
N ALA A 32 -0.03 9.23 7.59
CA ALA A 32 1.12 9.25 6.69
C ALA A 32 1.57 10.68 6.36
N LYS A 33 0.62 11.56 6.02
CA LYS A 33 0.90 12.98 5.75
C LYS A 33 1.44 13.72 6.98
N THR A 34 0.94 13.42 8.18
CA THR A 34 1.39 14.06 9.43
C THR A 34 2.79 13.60 9.84
N ALA A 35 3.14 12.33 9.61
CA ALA A 35 4.52 11.85 9.81
C ALA A 35 5.51 12.59 8.90
N GLY A 36 5.06 13.00 7.72
CA GLY A 36 5.77 13.92 6.83
C GLY A 36 7.14 13.40 6.42
N ASP A 37 8.02 14.32 6.04
CA ASP A 37 9.37 13.96 5.59
C ASP A 37 10.33 13.58 6.74
N GLN A 38 9.94 13.84 7.99
CA GLN A 38 10.74 13.55 9.17
C GLN A 38 10.74 12.06 9.54
N ALA A 39 9.82 11.30 8.96
CA ALA A 39 9.84 9.84 9.01
C ALA A 39 11.00 9.30 8.16
N GLY A 40 11.84 8.45 8.76
CA GLY A 40 12.79 7.65 7.99
C GLY A 40 12.05 6.75 6.97
N ASP A 41 12.75 6.32 5.92
CA ASP A 41 12.16 5.61 4.78
C ASP A 41 11.29 4.41 5.20
N HIS A 42 11.76 3.59 6.14
CA HIS A 42 10.99 2.45 6.65
C HIS A 42 9.62 2.86 7.22
N HIS A 43 9.54 3.97 7.95
CA HIS A 43 8.27 4.41 8.53
C HIS A 43 7.32 4.99 7.46
N ARG A 44 7.87 5.61 6.40
CA ARG A 44 7.08 6.05 5.25
C ARG A 44 6.51 4.84 4.51
N ASP A 45 7.31 3.81 4.28
CA ASP A 45 6.89 2.59 3.59
C ASP A 45 5.82 1.83 4.38
N GLU A 46 5.95 1.75 5.70
CA GLU A 46 4.91 1.19 6.58
C GLU A 46 3.59 1.97 6.48
N ALA A 47 3.66 3.30 6.45
CA ALA A 47 2.48 4.15 6.34
C ALA A 47 1.78 3.95 4.99
N LEU A 48 2.54 3.86 3.89
CA LEU A 48 2.02 3.54 2.55
C LEU A 48 1.41 2.13 2.52
N HIS A 49 2.09 1.15 3.10
CA HIS A 49 1.60 -0.22 3.20
C HIS A 49 0.27 -0.31 3.98
N LEU A 50 0.11 0.48 5.04
CA LEU A 50 -1.14 0.59 5.77
C LEU A 50 -2.28 1.15 4.90
N ILE A 51 -2.03 2.22 4.13
CA ILE A 51 -3.01 2.78 3.19
C ILE A 51 -3.45 1.71 2.20
N ARG A 52 -2.50 0.94 1.62
CA ARG A 52 -2.78 -0.16 0.68
C ARG A 52 -3.71 -1.21 1.28
N LYS A 53 -3.42 -1.69 2.49
CA LYS A 53 -4.26 -2.66 3.20
C LYS A 53 -5.69 -2.14 3.40
N ARG A 54 -5.85 -0.86 3.75
CA ARG A 54 -7.18 -0.25 3.92
C ARG A 54 -7.91 -0.07 2.59
N ALA A 55 -7.22 0.35 1.54
CA ALA A 55 -7.77 0.49 0.19
C ALA A 55 -8.26 -0.86 -0.36
N LYS A 56 -7.45 -1.93 -0.20
CA LYS A 56 -7.86 -3.30 -0.55
C LYS A 56 -9.15 -3.71 0.15
N ARG A 57 -9.27 -3.47 1.46
CA ARG A 57 -10.50 -3.79 2.21
C ARG A 57 -11.69 -2.96 1.72
N LEU A 58 -11.51 -1.67 1.49
CA LEU A 58 -12.56 -0.81 0.91
C LEU A 58 -13.02 -1.31 -0.45
N ARG A 59 -12.10 -1.70 -1.33
CA ARG A 59 -12.41 -2.26 -2.66
C ARG A 59 -13.35 -3.46 -2.55
N TYR A 60 -12.99 -4.44 -1.73
CA TYR A 60 -13.82 -5.64 -1.57
C TYR A 60 -15.18 -5.34 -0.92
N THR A 61 -15.22 -4.46 0.08
CA THR A 61 -16.48 -4.01 0.67
C THR A 61 -17.37 -3.32 -0.36
N ALA A 62 -16.81 -2.41 -1.16
CA ALA A 62 -17.54 -1.68 -2.20
C ALA A 62 -18.05 -2.61 -3.30
N ALA A 63 -17.22 -3.56 -3.75
CA ALA A 63 -17.63 -4.57 -4.73
C ALA A 63 -18.78 -5.45 -4.20
N ALA A 64 -18.71 -5.88 -2.94
CA ALA A 64 -19.75 -6.71 -2.32
C ALA A 64 -21.09 -5.96 -2.09
N THR A 65 -21.07 -4.63 -2.15
CA THR A 65 -22.24 -3.77 -1.90
C THR A 65 -22.73 -3.05 -3.16
N GLY A 66 -22.17 -3.35 -4.34
CA GLY A 66 -22.57 -2.75 -5.63
C GLY A 66 -22.06 -1.32 -5.86
N ALA A 67 -21.13 -0.82 -5.05
CA ALA A 67 -20.53 0.50 -5.22
C ALA A 67 -19.32 0.46 -6.17
N ASP A 68 -19.57 0.16 -7.44
CA ASP A 68 -18.52 -0.13 -8.44
C ASP A 68 -17.50 1.00 -8.59
N ASN A 69 -17.95 2.26 -8.64
CA ASN A 69 -17.05 3.41 -8.75
C ASN A 69 -16.09 3.52 -7.55
N VAL A 70 -16.56 3.25 -6.33
CA VAL A 70 -15.73 3.25 -5.13
C VAL A 70 -14.74 2.08 -5.18
N SER A 71 -15.18 0.91 -5.64
CA SER A 71 -14.34 -0.27 -5.82
C SER A 71 -13.18 0.01 -6.81
N GLN A 72 -13.48 0.65 -7.95
CA GLN A 72 -12.46 0.98 -8.95
C GLN A 72 -11.45 2.00 -8.44
N GLU A 73 -11.88 3.10 -7.81
CA GLU A 73 -10.94 4.09 -7.28
C GLU A 73 -10.09 3.53 -6.13
N ALA A 74 -10.65 2.64 -5.30
CA ALA A 74 -9.88 1.92 -4.29
C ALA A 74 -8.87 0.94 -4.90
N LYS A 75 -9.19 0.35 -6.06
CA LYS A 75 -8.25 -0.50 -6.83
C LYS A 75 -7.05 0.30 -7.33
N VAL A 76 -7.27 1.52 -7.83
CA VAL A 76 -6.17 2.39 -8.30
C VAL A 76 -5.15 2.62 -7.18
N ILE A 77 -5.59 2.99 -5.99
CA ILE A 77 -4.70 3.16 -4.82
C ILE A 77 -4.02 1.84 -4.45
N GLN A 78 -4.75 0.72 -4.48
CA GLN A 78 -4.17 -0.60 -4.19
C GLN A 78 -3.04 -0.96 -5.16
N THR A 79 -3.22 -0.68 -6.45
CA THR A 79 -2.23 -0.95 -7.51
C THR A 79 -1.02 -0.05 -7.36
N LEU A 80 -1.22 1.28 -7.26
CA LEU A 80 -0.10 2.23 -7.09
C LEU A 80 0.81 1.87 -5.91
N LEU A 81 0.21 1.52 -4.78
CA LEU A 81 0.97 1.15 -3.58
C LEU A 81 1.47 -0.30 -3.62
N GLY A 82 0.94 -1.12 -4.53
CA GLY A 82 1.52 -2.42 -4.85
C GLY A 82 2.81 -2.23 -5.62
N ASP A 83 2.75 -1.50 -6.73
CA ASP A 83 3.90 -1.20 -7.58
C ASP A 83 5.02 -0.51 -6.78
N HIS A 84 4.68 0.45 -5.92
CA HIS A 84 5.65 1.07 -5.00
C HIS A 84 6.35 0.04 -4.08
N GLN A 85 5.57 -0.86 -3.46
CA GLN A 85 6.12 -1.88 -2.57
C GLN A 85 7.00 -2.86 -3.36
N ASP A 86 6.58 -3.25 -4.55
CA ASP A 86 7.32 -4.16 -5.41
C ASP A 86 8.65 -3.53 -5.85
N SER A 87 8.68 -2.23 -6.13
CA SER A 87 9.93 -1.48 -6.40
C SER A 87 10.85 -1.41 -5.18
N VAL A 88 10.32 -1.16 -3.97
CA VAL A 88 11.13 -1.16 -2.75
C VAL A 88 11.81 -2.52 -2.54
N VAL A 89 11.05 -3.61 -2.65
CA VAL A 89 11.57 -4.98 -2.51
C VAL A 89 12.56 -5.32 -3.63
N SER A 90 12.29 -4.89 -4.87
CA SER A 90 13.17 -5.13 -6.01
C SER A 90 14.53 -4.46 -5.82
N ARG A 91 14.58 -3.25 -5.25
CA ARG A 91 15.83 -2.56 -4.93
C ARG A 91 16.67 -3.31 -3.89
N GLU A 92 16.04 -3.89 -2.87
CA GLU A 92 16.76 -4.72 -1.89
C GLU A 92 17.36 -5.95 -2.58
N HIS A 93 16.62 -6.58 -3.49
CA HIS A 93 17.12 -7.73 -4.25
C HIS A 93 18.29 -7.35 -5.18
N LEU A 94 18.17 -6.23 -5.90
CA LEU A 94 19.22 -5.72 -6.78
C LEU A 94 20.52 -5.43 -6.03
N ILE A 95 20.44 -4.92 -4.79
CA ILE A 95 21.63 -4.74 -3.94
C ILE A 95 22.30 -6.09 -3.65
N GLN A 96 21.54 -7.12 -3.30
CA GLN A 96 22.10 -8.46 -3.03
C GLN A 96 22.75 -9.06 -4.27
N GLN A 97 22.12 -8.90 -5.44
CA GLN A 97 22.68 -9.37 -6.70
C GLN A 97 23.94 -8.60 -7.11
N ALA A 98 23.97 -7.28 -6.91
CA ALA A 98 25.16 -6.48 -7.17
C ALA A 98 26.35 -6.89 -6.26
N ILE A 99 26.09 -7.18 -4.99
CA ILE A 99 27.12 -7.67 -4.05
C ILE A 99 27.67 -9.02 -4.52
N ALA A 100 26.79 -9.94 -4.94
CA ALA A 100 27.19 -11.25 -5.44
C ALA A 100 28.03 -11.14 -6.72
N ALA A 101 27.59 -10.35 -7.70
CA ALA A 101 28.30 -10.09 -8.95
C ALA A 101 29.68 -9.47 -8.70
N ASN A 102 29.76 -8.45 -7.85
CA ASN A 102 31.04 -7.83 -7.48
C ASN A 102 31.99 -8.84 -6.81
N THR A 103 31.47 -9.71 -5.94
CA THR A 103 32.26 -10.76 -5.28
C THR A 103 32.80 -11.79 -6.28
N ALA A 104 32.05 -12.03 -7.36
CA ALA A 104 32.48 -12.88 -8.47
C ALA A 104 33.41 -12.18 -9.48
N GLY A 105 33.69 -10.88 -9.31
CA GLY A 105 34.49 -10.10 -10.25
C GLY A 105 33.75 -9.70 -11.53
N GLU A 106 32.42 -9.76 -11.53
CA GLU A 106 31.57 -9.37 -12.64
C GLU A 106 31.24 -7.86 -12.61
N ASP A 107 30.88 -7.29 -13.77
CA ASP A 107 30.43 -5.90 -13.86
C ASP A 107 29.09 -5.71 -13.13
N THR A 108 28.97 -4.58 -12.42
CA THR A 108 27.80 -4.24 -11.61
C THR A 108 26.99 -3.04 -12.13
N PHE A 109 27.44 -2.39 -13.22
CA PHE A 109 26.81 -1.17 -13.73
C PHE A 109 25.30 -1.35 -13.99
N THR A 110 24.91 -2.47 -14.60
CA THR A 110 23.51 -2.77 -14.92
C THR A 110 22.61 -2.83 -13.67
N TYR A 111 23.10 -3.36 -12.54
CA TYR A 111 22.31 -3.41 -11.30
C TYR A 111 22.05 -2.00 -10.75
N GLY A 112 23.01 -1.09 -10.86
CA GLY A 112 22.84 0.32 -10.49
C GLY A 112 21.79 1.03 -11.36
N LEU A 113 21.78 0.77 -12.67
CA LEU A 113 20.75 1.30 -13.58
C LEU A 113 19.35 0.79 -13.23
N LEU A 114 19.21 -0.51 -12.99
CA LEU A 114 17.92 -1.11 -12.59
C LEU A 114 17.46 -0.58 -11.23
N TYR A 115 18.38 -0.41 -10.28
CA TYR A 115 18.06 0.16 -8.97
C TYR A 115 17.46 1.56 -9.10
N GLN A 116 18.05 2.42 -9.94
CA GLN A 116 17.54 3.77 -10.16
C GLN A 116 16.16 3.75 -10.84
N GLN A 117 15.92 2.85 -11.80
CA GLN A 117 14.60 2.72 -12.44
C GLN A 117 13.51 2.33 -11.44
N GLU A 118 13.81 1.43 -10.51
CA GLU A 118 12.89 1.06 -9.43
C GLU A 118 12.69 2.21 -8.42
N ALA A 119 13.75 2.97 -8.13
CA ALA A 119 13.64 4.16 -7.27
C ALA A 119 12.70 5.20 -7.91
N ASP A 120 12.85 5.45 -9.21
CA ASP A 120 12.00 6.39 -9.94
C ASP A 120 10.55 5.89 -10.03
N LEU A 121 10.34 4.58 -10.18
CA LEU A 121 8.99 3.98 -10.16
C LEU A 121 8.32 4.15 -8.80
N ALA A 122 9.04 3.84 -7.72
CA ALA A 122 8.56 4.03 -6.36
C ALA A 122 8.14 5.49 -6.13
N GLU A 123 8.92 6.47 -6.60
CA GLU A 123 8.59 7.88 -6.49
C GLU A 123 7.35 8.29 -7.28
N ARG A 124 7.26 7.92 -8.56
CA ARG A 124 6.07 8.21 -9.38
C ARG A 124 4.79 7.68 -8.74
N CYS A 125 4.84 6.49 -8.16
CA CYS A 125 3.71 5.92 -7.43
C CYS A 125 3.31 6.77 -6.21
N ARG A 126 4.28 7.33 -5.47
CA ARG A 126 4.01 8.25 -4.34
C ARG A 126 3.38 9.55 -4.81
N GLU A 127 3.91 10.16 -5.87
CA GLU A 127 3.40 11.41 -6.44
C GLU A 127 1.93 11.29 -6.90
N GLN A 128 1.57 10.14 -7.46
CA GLN A 128 0.20 9.87 -7.95
C GLN A 128 -0.80 9.57 -6.83
N LEU A 129 -0.34 9.20 -5.62
CA LEU A 129 -1.20 8.77 -4.53
C LEU A 129 -2.21 9.85 -4.10
N GLU A 130 -1.79 11.11 -4.01
CA GLU A 130 -2.68 12.18 -3.57
C GLU A 130 -3.85 12.37 -4.54
N ALA A 131 -3.58 12.36 -5.85
CA ALA A 131 -4.61 12.46 -6.87
C ALA A 131 -5.59 11.28 -6.80
N ALA A 132 -5.09 10.05 -6.59
CA ALA A 132 -5.92 8.86 -6.42
C ALA A 132 -6.81 8.94 -5.17
N LEU A 133 -6.27 9.43 -4.04
CA LEU A 133 -7.05 9.65 -2.81
C LEU A 133 -8.17 10.68 -2.99
N ARG A 134 -7.93 11.75 -3.77
CA ARG A 134 -8.96 12.75 -4.11
C ARG A 134 -10.06 12.17 -5.00
N LYS A 135 -9.72 11.32 -5.97
CA LYS A 135 -10.73 10.63 -6.81
C LYS A 135 -11.58 9.67 -5.99
N LEU A 136 -10.97 8.92 -5.06
CA LEU A 136 -11.69 8.06 -4.13
C LEU A 136 -12.67 8.86 -3.25
N ASP A 137 -12.27 10.02 -2.72
CA ASP A 137 -13.18 10.89 -1.95
C ASP A 137 -14.40 11.32 -2.78
N LYS A 138 -14.20 11.74 -4.03
CA LYS A 138 -15.31 12.09 -4.94
C LYS A 138 -16.24 10.91 -5.18
N ALA A 139 -15.70 9.71 -5.42
CA ALA A 139 -16.48 8.51 -5.65
C ALA A 139 -17.32 8.12 -4.43
N VAL A 140 -16.76 8.22 -3.21
CA VAL A 140 -17.49 7.91 -1.97
C VAL A 140 -18.58 8.95 -1.69
N ARG A 141 -18.34 10.24 -1.95
CA ARG A 141 -19.38 11.27 -1.81
C ARG A 141 -20.56 10.99 -2.73
N LYS A 142 -20.30 10.70 -4.01
CA LYS A 142 -21.35 10.36 -4.98
C LYS A 142 -22.12 9.08 -4.62
N ALA A 143 -21.51 8.13 -3.93
CA ALA A 143 -22.17 6.90 -3.49
C ALA A 143 -23.08 7.09 -2.26
N ARG A 144 -23.07 8.28 -1.63
CA ARG A 144 -23.95 8.65 -0.51
C ARG A 144 -25.17 9.45 -0.95
N ASP A 145 -25.12 10.02 -2.15
CA ASP A 145 -26.20 10.75 -2.79
C ASP A 145 -27.16 9.77 -3.49
#